data_AF-A0AA89CGJ3-F1
#
_entry.id   AF-A0AA89CGJ3-F1
#
_cell.length_a   1.000
_cell.length_b   1.000
_cell.length_c   1.000
_cell.angle_alpha   90.00
_cell.angle_beta   90.00
_cell.angle_gamma   90.00
#
_symmetry.space_group_name_H-M   'P 1'
#
loop_
_entity.id
_entity.type
_entity.pdbx_description
1 polymer ?
#
loop_
_entity_poly.entity_id
_entity_poly.type
_entity_poly.pdbx_seq_one_letter_code
_entity_poly.pdbx_strand_id
1 'polypeptide(L)' 'MQLKSFDAICRVIASGVGIGIVSRHAAERAMQTMDVRLVELSDPWSHRKLTLCARSFDALPKYTREFVAFLSGDAPPP' A
#
# COMPACT_ATOMS: atom_id res chain seq x y z
N MET A 1 0.86 19.75 6.86
CA MET A 1 2.18 19.16 7.17
C MET A 1 2.31 17.88 6.35
N GLN A 2 3.41 17.68 5.62
CA GLN A 2 3.64 16.47 4.82
C GLN A 2 4.75 15.65 5.46
N LEU A 3 4.44 14.41 5.85
CA LEU A 3 5.39 13.47 6.43
C LEU A 3 5.80 12.42 5.38
N LYS A 4 7.04 11.95 5.48
CA LYS A 4 7.66 11.09 4.45
C LYS A 4 7.36 9.59 4.61
N SER A 5 6.72 9.18 5.70
CA SER A 5 6.38 7.77 5.95
C SER A 5 5.00 7.63 6.57
N PHE A 6 4.34 6.51 6.28
CA PHE A 6 3.06 6.20 6.91
C PHE A 6 3.17 6.02 8.42
N ASP A 7 4.28 5.45 8.92
CA ASP A 7 4.50 5.30 10.37
C ASP A 7 4.52 6.65 11.09
N ALA A 8 5.24 7.63 10.53
CA ALA A 8 5.28 8.97 11.10
C ALA A 8 3.89 9.63 11.09
N ILE A 9 3.11 9.45 10.02
CA ILE A 9 1.73 9.94 9.94
C ILE A 9 0.88 9.32 11.05
N CYS A 10 0.90 7.98 11.16
CA CYS A 10 0.13 7.25 12.15
C CYS A 10 0.51 7.63 13.60
N ARG A 11 1.79 7.85 13.90
CA ARG A 11 2.24 8.32 15.22
C ARG A 11 1.67 9.68 15.58
N VAL A 12 1.66 10.63 14.65
CA VAL A 12 1.12 11.97 14.89
C VAL A 12 -0.40 11.91 15.11
N ILE A 13 -1.10 11.07 14.33
CA ILE A 13 -2.54 10.82 14.52
C ILE A 13 -2.80 10.20 15.90
N ALA A 14 -2.04 9.17 16.29
CA ALA A 14 -2.15 8.50 17.58
C ALA A 14 -1.87 9.42 18.78
N SER A 15 -1.06 10.48 18.58
CA SER A 15 -0.87 11.53 19.60
C SER A 15 -2.03 12.54 19.68
N GLY A 16 -3.11 12.36 18.93
CA GLY A 16 -4.30 13.21 18.98
C GLY A 16 -4.17 14.53 18.22
N VAL A 17 -3.14 14.69 17.39
CA VAL A 17 -2.86 15.96 16.69
C VAL A 17 -3.81 16.19 15.51
N GLY A 18 -4.47 15.15 14.99
CA GLY A 18 -5.47 15.28 13.94
C GLY A 18 -5.76 13.99 13.19
N ILE A 19 -6.28 14.13 11.97
CA ILE A 19 -6.60 13.04 11.04
C ILE A 19 -5.61 12.99 9.87
N GLY A 20 -5.47 11.84 9.22
CA GLY A 20 -4.65 11.69 8.02
C GLY A 20 -5.12 10.57 7.10
N ILE A 21 -4.73 10.68 5.83
CA ILE A 21 -5.05 9.70 4.79
C ILE A 21 -3.79 8.87 4.52
N VAL A 22 -3.91 7.55 4.63
CA VAL A 22 -2.84 6.58 4.38
C VAL A 22 -3.37 5.40 3.58
N SER A 23 -2.50 4.51 3.09
CA SER A 23 -2.97 3.26 2.49
C SER A 23 -3.65 2.37 3.53
N ARG A 24 -4.69 1.62 3.13
CA ARG A 24 -5.40 0.66 4.00
C ARG A 24 -4.44 -0.23 4.79
N HIS A 25 -3.46 -0.82 4.11
CA HIS A 25 -2.48 -1.72 4.72
C HIS A 25 -1.60 -1.04 5.78
N ALA A 26 -1.28 0.25 5.62
CA ALA A 26 -0.55 0.99 6.64
C ALA A 26 -1.42 1.30 7.87
N ALA A 27 -2.71 1.64 7.66
CA ALA A 27 -3.64 1.87 8.75
C ALA A 27 -3.93 0.58 9.54
N GLU A 28 -4.12 -0.56 8.87
CA GLU A 28 -4.31 -1.86 9.51
C GLU A 28 -3.13 -2.21 10.42
N ARG A 29 -1.89 -1.99 9.97
CA ARG A 29 -0.70 -2.18 10.81
C ARG A 29 -0.64 -1.21 11.99
N ALA A 30 -1.02 0.05 11.78
CA ALA A 30 -1.05 1.03 12.87
C ALA A 30 -2.06 0.63 13.95
N MET A 31 -3.26 0.15 13.57
CA MET A 31 -4.27 -0.34 14.51
C MET A 31 -3.80 -1.52 15.38
N GLN A 32 -2.81 -2.29 14.94
CA GLN A 32 -2.24 -3.39 15.74
C GLN A 32 -1.39 -2.88 16.92
N THR A 33 -0.90 -1.64 16.86
CA THR A 33 0.13 -1.14 17.80
C THR A 33 -0.17 0.24 18.38
N MET A 34 -1.18 0.95 17.86
CA MET A 34 -1.51 2.33 18.22
C MET A 34 -3.03 2.47 18.38
N ASP A 35 -3.45 3.37 19.28
CA ASP A 35 -4.87 3.71 19.48
C ASP A 35 -5.34 4.68 18.38
N VAL A 36 -5.70 4.11 17.23
CA VAL A 36 -6.22 4.84 16.07
C VAL A 36 -7.44 4.13 15.51
N ARG A 37 -8.36 4.91 14.92
CA ARG A 37 -9.54 4.36 14.22
C ARG A 37 -9.39 4.53 12.71
N LEU A 38 -9.74 3.48 11.97
CA LEU A 38 -9.79 3.49 10.52
C LEU A 38 -11.19 3.88 10.04
N VAL A 39 -11.25 4.82 9.10
CA VAL A 39 -12.47 5.21 8.37
C VAL A 39 -12.21 4.99 6.89
N GLU A 40 -13.12 4.27 6.22
CA GLU A 40 -13.01 4.01 4.78
C GLU A 40 -13.47 5.23 3.97
N LEU A 41 -12.71 5.53 2.91
CA LEU A 41 -13.01 6.60 1.96
C LEU A 41 -13.83 6.02 0.81
N SER A 42 -15.05 6.52 0.61
CA SER A 42 -15.98 6.04 -0.42
C SER A 42 -15.75 6.65 -1.80
N ASP A 43 -14.92 7.68 -1.89
CA ASP A 43 -14.68 8.38 -3.14
C ASP A 43 -13.85 7.56 -4.13
N PRO A 44 -14.12 7.65 -5.46
CA PRO A 44 -13.39 6.88 -6.47
C PRO A 44 -11.87 7.09 -6.47
N TRP A 45 -11.40 8.26 -6.04
CA TRP A 45 -9.96 8.57 -5.97
C TRP A 45 -9.23 7.77 -4.89
N SER A 46 -9.94 7.17 -3.92
CA SER A 46 -9.34 6.41 -2.82
C SER A 46 -8.76 5.06 -3.27
N HIS A 47 -9.23 4.56 -4.42
CA HIS A 47 -8.75 3.31 -5.00
C HIS A 47 -7.37 3.50 -5.64
N ARG A 48 -6.35 3.03 -4.93
CA ARG A 48 -4.97 3.06 -5.42
C ARG A 48 -4.75 2.02 -6.51
N LYS A 49 -4.46 2.47 -7.73
CA LYS A 49 -4.03 1.60 -8.84
C LYS A 49 -2.51 1.43 -8.84
N LEU A 50 -2.04 0.22 -8.55
CA LEU A 50 -0.64 -0.18 -8.69
C LEU A 50 -0.43 -0.85 -10.04
N THR A 51 0.64 -0.46 -10.75
CA THR A 51 0.96 -0.98 -12.08
C THR A 51 2.39 -1.48 -12.11
N LEU A 52 2.61 -2.67 -12.68
CA LEU A 52 3.95 -3.16 -13.02
C LEU A 52 4.36 -2.60 -14.38
N CYS A 53 5.59 -2.10 -14.50
CA CYS A 53 6.09 -1.49 -15.72
C CYS A 53 7.42 -2.11 -16.11
N ALA A 54 7.53 -2.56 -17.36
CA ALA A 54 8.76 -2.99 -18.00
C ALA A 54 8.79 -2.47 -19.44
N ARG A 55 9.99 -2.26 -20.00
CA ARG A 55 10.12 -1.86 -21.42
C ARG A 55 9.56 -2.94 -22.36
N SER A 56 9.80 -4.21 -22.02
CA SER A 56 9.20 -5.39 -22.64
C SER A 56 9.19 -6.48 -21.58
N PHE A 57 8.01 -7.02 -21.25
CA PHE A 57 7.90 -8.14 -20.31
C PHE A 57 8.51 -9.43 -20.87
N ASP A 58 8.44 -9.63 -22.19
CA ASP A 58 9.03 -10.78 -22.87
C ASP A 58 10.56 -10.77 -22.85
N ALA A 59 11.16 -9.57 -22.87
CA ALA A 59 12.62 -9.41 -22.79
C ALA A 59 13.18 -9.64 -21.37
N LEU A 60 12.32 -9.80 -20.35
CA LEU A 60 12.76 -10.04 -18.99
C LEU A 60 13.34 -11.45 -18.82
N PRO A 61 14.38 -11.62 -17.98
CA PRO A 61 14.83 -12.95 -17.57
C PRO A 61 13.68 -13.78 -16.97
N LYS A 62 13.76 -15.10 -17.12
CA LYS A 62 12.69 -16.02 -16.67
C LYS A 62 12.27 -15.79 -15.21
N TYR A 63 13.23 -15.68 -14.29
CA TYR A 63 12.97 -15.44 -12.87
C TYR A 63 12.21 -14.12 -12.62
N THR A 64 12.43 -13.10 -13.46
CA THR A 64 11.73 -11.81 -13.34
C THR A 64 10.32 -11.92 -13.88
N ARG A 65 10.09 -12.67 -14.97
CA ARG A 65 8.72 -12.95 -15.47
C ARG A 65 7.91 -13.75 -14.46
N GLU A 66 8.52 -14.73 -13.81
CA GLU A 66 7.90 -15.47 -12.70
C GLU A 66 7.55 -14.55 -11.53
N PHE A 67 8.46 -13.64 -11.15
CA PHE A 67 8.20 -12.65 -10.12
C PHE A 67 7.07 -11.67 -10.50
N VAL A 68 7.03 -11.22 -11.75
CA VAL A 68 5.93 -10.39 -12.27
C VAL A 68 4.61 -11.15 -12.20
N ALA A 69 4.56 -12.41 -12.64
CA ALA A 69 3.36 -13.24 -12.55
C ALA A 69 2.89 -13.40 -11.10
N PHE A 70 3.81 -13.61 -10.16
CA PHE A 70 3.51 -13.67 -8.73
C PHE A 70 2.90 -12.37 -8.21
N LEU A 71 3.51 -11.22 -8.54
CA LEU A 71 3.01 -9.90 -8.11
C LEU A 71 1.68 -9.50 -8.76
N SER A 72 1.43 -9.93 -10.00
CA SER A 72 0.16 -9.69 -10.70
C SER A 72 -0.99 -10.56 -10.20
N GLY A 73 -0.70 -11.62 -9.44
CA GLY A 73 -1.70 -12.64 -9.07
C GLY A 73 -2.02 -13.63 -10.20
N ASP A 74 -1.21 -13.63 -11.27
CA ASP A 74 -1.34 -14.52 -12.43
C ASP A 74 -0.51 -15.82 -12.28
N ALA A 75 0.28 -15.93 -11.22
CA ALA A 75 1.05 -17.14 -10.95
C ALA A 75 0.12 -18.29 -10.52
N PRO A 76 0.34 -19.53 -11.02
CA PRO A 76 -0.34 -20.69 -10.45
C PRO A 76 -0.01 -20.79 -8.95
N PRO A 77 -0.97 -21.18 -8.10
CA PRO A 77 -0.69 -21.38 -6.68
C PRO A 77 0.43 -22.41 -6.50
N PRO A 78 1.24 -22.28 -5.44
CA PRO A 78 2.33 -23.21 -5.13
C PRO A 78 1.82 -24.64 -4.88
#